data_AF-A0A1Q7YAS2-F1
#
_entry.id   AF-A0A1Q7YAS2-F1
#
_cell.length_a   1.000
_cell.length_b   1.000
_cell.length_c   1.000
_cell.angle_alpha   90.00
_cell.angle_beta   90.00
_cell.angle_gamma   90.00
#
_symmetry.space_group_name_H-M   'P 1'
#
loop_
_entity.id
_entity.type
_entity.pdbx_description
1 polymer ?
#
loop_
_entity_poly.entity_id
_entity_poly.type
_entity_poly.pdbx_seq_one_letter_code
_entity_poly.pdbx_strand_id
1 'polypeptide(L)'
;MAMSKVVNELLHLKVLPIIIGGSHDLTFAQYTGYQDQQRNINLSIVDSMIDFHDEQEELNDENFLGRIFVAEPTCLFDANVIAHQTHLTTSQALDVMEKLHFESFRLGKVRSDIHEMEPVLRAANLCSFDLSAVRFADSPANYTASPNGLFGEEICQLARYAGQSESCDSFGLYGCNLAYDNRDQSTKLAAQIIWYFLDGVCNRQKDFPQEHHENYLKYTVQFKDNKYEMNFWKSMKSDRWWMEVPMTNSKRNRKKFHMIPCSYNDYQLACSEEVPERWMKAQAKLA
;
A
#
# COMPACT_ATOMS: atom_id res chain seq x y z
N MET A 1 7.49 -7.55 -20.59
CA MET A 1 6.29 -8.41 -20.74
C MET A 1 5.18 -7.64 -21.47
N ALA A 2 4.23 -8.31 -22.13
CA ALA A 2 3.15 -7.63 -22.86
C ALA A 2 2.27 -6.76 -21.94
N MET A 3 1.90 -7.26 -20.76
CA MET A 3 1.13 -6.53 -19.75
C MET A 3 1.82 -5.23 -19.30
N SER A 4 3.12 -5.28 -19.02
CA SER A 4 3.91 -4.09 -18.63
C SER A 4 3.79 -2.95 -19.66
N LYS A 5 3.84 -3.25 -20.96
CA LYS A 5 3.67 -2.23 -22.02
C LYS A 5 2.27 -1.61 -22.02
N VAL A 6 1.24 -2.43 -21.84
CA VAL A 6 -0.16 -1.96 -21.77
C VAL A 6 -0.36 -1.08 -20.53
N VAL A 7 0.13 -1.52 -19.37
CA VAL A 7 0.08 -0.73 -18.13
C VAL A 7 0.79 0.61 -18.33
N ASN A 8 1.99 0.61 -18.91
CA ASN A 8 2.74 1.82 -19.19
C ASN A 8 1.95 2.81 -20.07
N GLU A 9 1.37 2.33 -21.18
CA GLU A 9 0.58 3.16 -22.09
C GLU A 9 -0.67 3.75 -21.40
N LEU A 10 -1.41 2.93 -20.64
CA LEU A 10 -2.59 3.40 -19.90
C LEU A 10 -2.24 4.47 -18.87
N LEU A 11 -1.14 4.26 -18.12
CA LEU A 11 -0.67 5.25 -17.15
C LEU A 11 -0.23 6.55 -17.85
N HIS A 12 0.42 6.48 -19.01
CA HIS A 12 0.75 7.69 -19.81
C HIS A 12 -0.49 8.44 -20.27
N LEU A 13 -1.55 7.72 -20.63
CA LEU A 13 -2.85 8.28 -20.99
C LEU A 13 -3.69 8.72 -19.78
N LYS A 14 -3.17 8.58 -18.55
CA LYS A 14 -3.88 8.84 -17.29
C LYS A 14 -5.19 8.04 -17.17
N VAL A 15 -5.20 6.84 -17.73
CA VAL A 15 -6.26 5.85 -17.55
C VAL A 15 -5.85 4.96 -16.38
N LEU A 16 -6.79 4.67 -15.48
CA LEU A 16 -6.58 3.78 -14.33
C LEU A 16 -6.70 2.31 -14.77
N PRO A 17 -5.60 1.56 -14.95
CA PRO A 17 -5.66 0.12 -15.16
C PRO A 17 -6.22 -0.61 -13.93
N ILE A 18 -7.22 -1.46 -14.19
CA ILE A 18 -7.72 -2.49 -13.27
C ILE A 18 -7.36 -3.83 -13.89
N ILE A 19 -6.42 -4.54 -13.26
CA ILE A 19 -5.96 -5.85 -13.71
C ILE A 19 -6.71 -6.92 -12.92
N ILE A 20 -7.29 -7.88 -13.64
CA ILE A 20 -7.85 -9.10 -13.07
C ILE A 20 -6.94 -10.23 -13.55
N GLY A 21 -6.08 -10.71 -12.67
CA GLY A 21 -5.06 -11.71 -12.99
C GLY A 21 -5.34 -13.07 -12.38
N GLY A 22 -4.66 -14.09 -12.90
CA GLY A 22 -4.63 -15.43 -12.33
C GLY A 22 -3.63 -15.48 -11.17
N SER A 23 -2.37 -15.72 -11.51
CA SER A 23 -1.27 -15.78 -10.54
C SER A 23 -0.84 -14.37 -10.09
N HIS A 24 -0.29 -14.28 -8.87
CA HIS A 24 0.07 -13.01 -8.22
C HIS A 24 1.36 -12.39 -8.76
N ASP A 25 2.22 -13.19 -9.40
CA ASP A 25 3.46 -12.76 -10.04
C ASP A 25 3.26 -11.67 -11.11
N LEU A 26 2.05 -11.57 -11.67
CA LEU A 26 1.65 -10.50 -12.57
C LEU A 26 1.80 -9.09 -11.95
N THR A 27 1.89 -8.99 -10.62
CA THR A 27 2.28 -7.76 -9.91
C THR A 27 3.64 -7.24 -10.39
N PHE A 28 4.61 -8.11 -10.71
CA PHE A 28 5.89 -7.70 -11.27
C PHE A 28 5.71 -7.03 -12.65
N ALA A 29 4.83 -7.56 -13.49
CA ALA A 29 4.50 -6.94 -14.78
C ALA A 29 3.76 -5.59 -14.60
N GLN A 30 2.92 -5.48 -13.58
CA GLN A 30 2.23 -4.23 -13.22
C GLN A 30 3.24 -3.17 -12.76
N TYR A 31 4.18 -3.54 -11.88
CA TYR A 31 5.26 -2.69 -11.38
C TYR A 31 6.20 -2.23 -12.50
N THR A 32 6.66 -3.14 -13.35
CA THR A 32 7.58 -2.78 -14.45
C THR A 32 6.96 -1.82 -15.47
N GLY A 33 5.62 -1.72 -15.54
CA GLY A 33 4.94 -0.68 -16.32
C GLY A 33 5.24 0.76 -15.87
N TYR A 34 5.75 0.96 -14.65
CA TYR A 34 6.11 2.27 -14.11
C TYR A 34 7.55 2.70 -14.39
N GLN A 35 8.43 1.77 -14.77
CA GLN A 35 9.88 2.04 -14.86
C GLN A 35 10.24 3.17 -15.84
N ASP A 36 9.45 3.37 -16.89
CA ASP A 36 9.67 4.44 -17.88
C ASP A 36 9.11 5.81 -17.44
N GLN A 37 8.42 5.91 -16.30
CA GLN A 37 7.73 7.14 -15.87
C GLN A 37 8.60 8.14 -15.11
N GLN A 38 9.88 7.84 -14.86
CA GLN A 38 10.83 8.71 -14.14
C GLN A 38 10.29 9.27 -12.81
N ARG A 39 9.45 8.50 -12.12
CA ARG A 39 8.96 8.83 -10.78
C ARG A 39 9.05 7.60 -9.90
N ASN A 40 9.27 7.84 -8.61
CA ASN A 40 9.18 6.75 -7.65
C ASN A 40 7.71 6.51 -7.28
N ILE A 41 7.41 5.26 -6.92
CA ILE A 41 6.08 4.79 -6.56
C ILE A 41 6.08 4.01 -5.27
N ASN A 42 4.92 4.01 -4.61
CA ASN A 42 4.64 3.20 -3.45
C ASN A 42 3.78 2.01 -3.84
N LEU A 43 4.20 0.82 -3.44
CA LEU A 43 3.51 -0.45 -3.62
C LEU A 43 2.77 -0.81 -2.32
N SER A 44 1.52 -1.22 -2.43
CA SER A 44 0.80 -1.89 -1.35
C SER A 44 0.22 -3.21 -1.83
N ILE A 45 0.54 -4.27 -1.09
CA ILE A 45 0.11 -5.63 -1.36
C ILE A 45 -0.82 -6.07 -0.24
N VAL A 46 -1.96 -6.67 -0.58
CA VAL A 46 -2.83 -7.36 0.37
C VAL A 46 -2.70 -8.85 0.09
N ASP A 47 -2.03 -9.57 1.00
CA ASP A 47 -1.74 -11.00 0.86
C ASP A 47 -1.72 -11.69 2.23
N SER A 48 -1.96 -12.99 2.24
CA SER A 48 -1.74 -13.89 3.38
C SER A 48 -0.26 -14.11 3.74
N MET A 49 0.69 -13.88 2.83
CA MET A 49 2.12 -14.07 3.02
C MET A 49 2.96 -12.92 2.45
N ILE A 50 4.29 -13.01 2.59
CA ILE A 50 5.23 -12.10 1.93
C ILE A 50 6.00 -12.96 0.92
N ASP A 51 5.68 -12.79 -0.37
CA ASP A 51 6.18 -13.58 -1.50
C ASP A 51 7.63 -13.28 -1.87
N PHE A 52 8.50 -13.54 -0.90
CA PHE A 52 9.93 -13.34 -0.97
C PHE A 52 10.64 -14.66 -0.70
N HIS A 53 10.83 -15.44 -1.77
CA HIS A 53 11.65 -16.65 -1.83
C HIS A 53 12.88 -16.44 -2.74
N ASP A 54 13.74 -17.46 -2.84
CA ASP A 54 15.06 -17.36 -3.49
C ASP A 54 14.99 -16.81 -4.92
N GLU A 55 15.78 -15.77 -5.19
CA GLU A 55 15.81 -15.03 -6.45
C GLU A 55 16.35 -15.87 -7.63
N GLN A 56 17.02 -16.99 -7.36
CA GLN A 56 17.60 -17.86 -8.39
C GLN A 56 16.58 -18.67 -9.18
N GLU A 57 15.31 -18.66 -8.77
CA GLU A 57 14.24 -19.39 -9.44
C GLU A 57 13.58 -18.58 -10.58
N GLU A 58 12.85 -19.29 -11.46
CA GLU A 58 11.96 -18.64 -12.43
C GLU A 58 10.92 -17.79 -11.69
N LEU A 59 10.49 -16.66 -12.28
CA LEU A 59 9.51 -15.77 -11.67
C LEU A 59 8.20 -16.53 -11.43
N ASN A 60 7.71 -16.52 -10.18
CA ASN A 60 6.46 -17.13 -9.75
C ASN A 60 5.76 -16.29 -8.67
N ASP A 61 4.59 -16.76 -8.22
CA ASP A 61 3.77 -16.13 -7.20
C ASP A 61 4.42 -16.07 -5.82
N GLU A 62 5.45 -16.88 -5.56
CA GLU A 62 6.15 -16.95 -4.28
C GLU A 62 7.43 -16.09 -4.22
N ASN A 63 7.93 -15.56 -5.36
CA ASN A 63 9.22 -14.83 -5.43
C ASN A 63 9.17 -13.46 -6.13
N PHE A 64 8.00 -13.02 -6.59
CA PHE A 64 7.90 -11.79 -7.38
C PHE A 64 8.33 -10.53 -6.61
N LEU A 65 8.18 -10.48 -5.27
CA LEU A 65 8.61 -9.34 -4.48
C LEU A 65 10.12 -9.17 -4.51
N GLY A 66 10.88 -10.26 -4.42
CA GLY A 66 12.35 -10.21 -4.55
C GLY A 66 12.76 -9.61 -5.89
N ARG A 67 12.07 -10.01 -6.96
CA ARG A 67 12.30 -9.47 -8.31
C ARG A 67 11.96 -7.99 -8.42
N ILE A 68 10.92 -7.50 -7.74
CA ILE A 68 10.62 -6.06 -7.66
C ILE A 68 11.74 -5.30 -6.93
N PHE A 69 12.24 -5.83 -5.81
CA PHE A 69 13.23 -5.13 -4.98
C PHE A 69 14.59 -4.95 -5.67
N VAL A 70 14.97 -5.87 -6.57
CA VAL A 70 16.21 -5.80 -7.35
C VAL A 70 16.01 -5.34 -8.80
N ALA A 71 14.80 -4.93 -9.18
CA ALA A 71 14.48 -4.53 -10.54
C ALA A 71 15.21 -3.25 -10.95
N GLU A 72 15.83 -3.26 -12.12
CA GLU A 72 16.49 -2.10 -12.73
C GLU A 72 15.80 -1.67 -14.03
N PRO A 73 15.55 -0.37 -14.27
CA PRO A 73 15.77 0.74 -13.32
C PRO A 73 14.79 0.69 -12.15
N THR A 74 15.24 0.95 -10.92
CA THR A 74 14.32 0.98 -9.77
C THR A 74 13.43 2.22 -9.80
N CYS A 75 12.13 2.03 -9.56
CA CYS A 75 11.17 3.09 -9.31
C CYS A 75 10.40 2.87 -8.00
N LEU A 76 10.79 1.88 -7.19
CA LEU A 76 10.16 1.61 -5.90
C LEU A 76 10.71 2.55 -4.83
N PHE A 77 9.85 3.38 -4.22
CA PHE A 77 10.19 4.16 -3.02
C PHE A 77 9.79 3.45 -1.74
N ASP A 78 8.64 2.78 -1.76
CA ASP A 78 8.08 2.11 -0.60
C ASP A 78 7.30 0.86 -0.98
N ALA A 79 7.30 -0.14 -0.11
CA ALA A 79 6.46 -1.32 -0.23
C ALA A 79 5.80 -1.63 1.11
N ASN A 80 4.52 -1.99 1.06
CA ASN A 80 3.74 -2.38 2.22
C ASN A 80 3.06 -3.72 1.94
N VAL A 81 3.15 -4.67 2.88
CA VAL A 81 2.37 -5.92 2.81
C VAL A 81 1.35 -5.96 3.94
N ILE A 82 0.07 -6.13 3.60
CA ILE A 82 -1.07 -6.04 4.50
C ILE A 82 -1.72 -7.41 4.61
N ALA A 83 -2.09 -7.79 5.84
CA ALA A 83 -2.81 -9.01 6.21
C ALA A 83 -1.98 -10.30 6.21
N HIS A 84 -0.65 -10.21 6.14
CA HIS A 84 0.18 -11.40 6.17
C HIS A 84 0.06 -12.16 7.50
N GLN A 85 0.28 -13.48 7.47
CA GLN A 85 0.18 -14.37 8.62
C GLN A 85 1.56 -14.92 8.96
N THR A 86 1.99 -14.74 10.21
CA THR A 86 3.36 -15.09 10.65
C THR A 86 3.75 -16.54 10.37
N HIS A 87 2.80 -17.48 10.42
CA HIS A 87 3.07 -18.90 10.19
C HIS A 87 3.22 -19.26 8.70
N LEU A 88 2.86 -18.35 7.79
CA LEU A 88 3.06 -18.48 6.34
C LEU A 88 4.25 -17.64 5.86
N THR A 89 4.76 -16.73 6.69
CA THR A 89 5.82 -15.79 6.31
C THR A 89 7.18 -16.25 6.84
N THR A 90 8.20 -16.27 5.98
CA THR A 90 9.58 -16.59 6.40
C THR A 90 10.21 -15.46 7.23
N SER A 91 11.12 -15.79 8.14
CA SER A 91 11.87 -14.78 8.89
C SER A 91 12.75 -13.92 7.98
N GLN A 92 13.28 -14.53 6.91
CA GLN A 92 14.08 -13.84 5.91
C GLN A 92 13.29 -12.73 5.22
N ALA A 93 12.03 -12.98 4.83
CA ALA A 93 11.17 -11.97 4.23
C ALA A 93 10.96 -10.78 5.18
N LEU A 94 10.69 -11.04 6.46
CA LEU A 94 10.53 -9.99 7.49
C LEU A 94 11.82 -9.17 7.68
N ASP A 95 12.97 -9.84 7.74
CA ASP A 95 14.27 -9.18 7.89
C ASP A 95 14.58 -8.26 6.71
N VAL A 96 14.20 -8.65 5.49
CA VAL A 96 14.38 -7.83 4.28
C VAL A 96 13.46 -6.61 4.32
N MET A 97 12.18 -6.78 4.66
CA MET A 97 11.26 -5.65 4.81
C MET A 97 11.78 -4.62 5.81
N GLU A 98 12.28 -5.07 6.96
CA GLU A 98 12.84 -4.19 7.99
C GLU A 98 14.11 -3.46 7.51
N LYS A 99 15.04 -4.19 6.86
CA LYS A 99 16.28 -3.60 6.31
C LYS A 99 16.03 -2.54 5.25
N LEU A 100 14.97 -2.70 4.46
CA LEU A 100 14.55 -1.74 3.43
C LEU A 100 13.64 -0.63 3.99
N HIS A 101 13.35 -0.64 5.29
CA HIS A 101 12.41 0.29 5.94
C HIS A 101 11.00 0.26 5.34
N PHE A 102 10.59 -0.91 4.85
CA PHE A 102 9.25 -1.23 4.38
C PHE A 102 8.38 -1.73 5.53
N GLU A 103 7.06 -1.75 5.33
CA GLU A 103 6.13 -2.15 6.39
C GLU A 103 5.42 -3.46 6.07
N SER A 104 5.22 -4.28 7.09
CA SER A 104 4.35 -5.45 7.02
C SER A 104 3.35 -5.43 8.17
N PHE A 105 2.09 -5.62 7.85
CA PHE A 105 0.96 -5.54 8.78
C PHE A 105 0.33 -6.91 8.93
N ARG A 106 0.57 -7.56 10.07
CA ARG A 106 0.00 -8.88 10.37
C ARG A 106 -1.52 -8.82 10.40
N LEU A 107 -2.18 -9.90 9.96
CA LEU A 107 -3.64 -10.04 9.97
C LEU A 107 -4.29 -9.58 11.28
N GLY A 108 -3.74 -9.99 12.43
CA GLY A 108 -4.28 -9.59 13.73
C GLY A 108 -4.26 -8.08 13.99
N LYS A 109 -3.23 -7.37 13.54
CA LYS A 109 -3.11 -5.90 13.66
C LYS A 109 -4.08 -5.19 12.71
N VAL A 110 -4.20 -5.70 11.49
CA VAL A 110 -5.15 -5.18 10.49
C VAL A 110 -6.59 -5.31 11.00
N ARG A 111 -6.95 -6.45 11.59
CA ARG A 111 -8.31 -6.69 12.10
C ARG A 111 -8.62 -5.98 13.41
N SER A 112 -7.62 -5.72 14.26
CA SER A 112 -7.84 -4.96 15.49
C SER A 112 -8.17 -3.49 15.21
N ASP A 113 -7.57 -2.92 14.16
CA ASP A 113 -7.86 -1.55 13.74
C ASP A 113 -7.57 -1.37 12.24
N ILE A 114 -8.58 -1.65 11.41
CA ILE A 114 -8.45 -1.56 9.96
C ILE A 114 -8.34 -0.12 9.45
N HIS A 115 -8.71 0.87 10.27
CA HIS A 115 -8.63 2.29 9.89
C HIS A 115 -7.17 2.75 9.75
N GLU A 116 -6.24 2.12 10.46
CA GLU A 116 -4.81 2.40 10.33
C GLU A 116 -4.23 1.99 8.97
N MET A 117 -4.98 1.20 8.17
CA MET A 117 -4.59 0.87 6.78
C MET A 117 -4.99 1.96 5.78
N GLU A 118 -5.88 2.90 6.13
CA GLU A 118 -6.26 4.00 5.22
C GLU A 118 -5.04 4.84 4.80
N PRO A 119 -4.15 5.30 5.70
CA PRO A 119 -3.01 6.10 5.29
C PRO A 119 -1.99 5.30 4.46
N VAL A 120 -1.85 4.00 4.74
CA VAL A 120 -0.96 3.09 3.99
C VAL A 120 -1.44 3.00 2.53
N LEU A 121 -2.72 2.71 2.33
CA LEU A 121 -3.31 2.59 1.00
C LEU A 121 -3.46 3.96 0.30
N ARG A 122 -3.63 5.05 1.04
CA ARG A 122 -3.62 6.42 0.51
C ARG A 122 -2.24 6.84 -0.01
N ALA A 123 -1.17 6.29 0.55
CA ALA A 123 0.18 6.54 0.06
C ALA A 123 0.50 5.73 -1.22
N ALA A 124 -0.21 4.63 -1.47
CA ALA A 124 0.07 3.70 -2.55
C ALA A 124 -0.25 4.27 -3.94
N ASN A 125 0.62 4.01 -4.91
CA ASN A 125 0.36 4.23 -6.33
C ASN A 125 -0.15 2.95 -7.00
N LEU A 126 0.53 1.83 -6.70
CA LEU A 126 0.20 0.50 -7.17
C LEU A 126 -0.37 -0.31 -6.00
N CYS A 127 -1.61 -0.76 -6.15
CA CYS A 127 -2.25 -1.69 -5.22
C CYS A 127 -2.37 -3.08 -5.87
N SER A 128 -1.87 -4.12 -5.20
CA SER A 128 -1.96 -5.51 -5.63
C SER A 128 -2.65 -6.35 -4.57
N PHE A 129 -3.85 -6.85 -4.85
CA PHE A 129 -4.66 -7.59 -3.90
C PHE A 129 -4.70 -9.05 -4.35
N ASP A 130 -4.35 -9.98 -3.49
CA ASP A 130 -4.53 -11.41 -3.72
C ASP A 130 -5.68 -11.96 -2.87
N LEU A 131 -6.49 -12.84 -3.47
CA LEU A 131 -7.58 -13.50 -2.75
C LEU A 131 -7.11 -14.48 -1.66
N SER A 132 -5.83 -14.86 -1.64
CA SER A 132 -5.20 -15.66 -0.57
C SER A 132 -5.38 -15.01 0.81
N ALA A 133 -5.41 -13.67 0.85
CA ALA A 133 -5.60 -12.89 2.08
C ALA A 133 -6.97 -13.10 2.72
N VAL A 134 -7.97 -13.55 1.97
CA VAL A 134 -9.34 -13.75 2.43
C VAL A 134 -9.51 -15.17 2.94
N ARG A 135 -10.20 -15.33 4.07
CA ARG A 135 -10.48 -16.67 4.61
C ARG A 135 -11.26 -17.54 3.61
N PHE A 136 -10.98 -18.84 3.60
CA PHE A 136 -11.62 -19.83 2.74
C PHE A 136 -13.15 -19.76 2.78
N ALA A 137 -13.73 -19.48 3.96
CA ALA A 137 -15.18 -19.39 4.13
C ALA A 137 -15.84 -18.29 3.29
N ASP A 138 -15.10 -17.24 2.93
CA ASP A 138 -15.58 -16.11 2.11
C ASP A 138 -15.00 -16.16 0.69
N SER A 139 -13.81 -16.75 0.50
CA SER A 139 -13.15 -16.89 -0.80
C SER A 139 -12.49 -18.27 -0.98
N PRO A 140 -13.22 -19.31 -1.43
CA PRO A 140 -12.66 -20.64 -1.64
C PRO A 140 -11.82 -20.79 -2.93
N ALA A 141 -11.95 -19.87 -3.90
CA ALA A 141 -11.34 -19.96 -5.23
C ALA A 141 -9.88 -19.49 -5.27
N ASN A 142 -9.03 -20.01 -4.38
CA ASN A 142 -7.59 -19.77 -4.37
C ASN A 142 -6.88 -21.07 -3.95
N TYR A 143 -5.74 -21.39 -4.58
CA TYR A 143 -5.03 -22.65 -4.32
C TYR A 143 -4.44 -22.71 -2.89
N THR A 144 -4.05 -21.58 -2.33
CA THR A 144 -3.48 -21.46 -0.98
C THR A 144 -4.52 -21.01 0.06
N ALA A 145 -5.83 -21.05 -0.29
CA ALA A 145 -6.90 -20.60 0.58
C ALA A 145 -6.83 -21.27 1.97
N SER A 146 -6.81 -20.44 3.01
CA SER A 146 -6.64 -20.86 4.40
C SER A 146 -7.92 -20.62 5.22
N PRO A 147 -8.19 -21.42 6.28
CA PRO A 147 -9.35 -21.18 7.15
C PRO A 147 -9.37 -19.78 7.78
N ASN A 148 -8.20 -19.17 7.97
CA ASN A 148 -8.05 -17.85 8.56
C ASN A 148 -7.54 -16.84 7.53
N GLY A 149 -8.09 -15.64 7.61
CA GLY A 149 -7.79 -14.53 6.72
C GLY A 149 -8.67 -13.34 7.08
N LEU A 150 -8.67 -12.34 6.19
CA LEU A 150 -9.63 -11.26 6.20
C LEU A 150 -11.05 -11.80 5.97
N PHE A 151 -12.04 -11.15 6.56
CA PHE A 151 -13.42 -11.28 6.14
C PHE A 151 -13.64 -10.61 4.78
N GLY A 152 -14.65 -11.05 4.03
CA GLY A 152 -15.02 -10.46 2.74
C GLY A 152 -15.27 -8.94 2.82
N GLU A 153 -15.87 -8.46 3.91
CA GLU A 153 -16.09 -7.02 4.14
C GLU A 153 -14.80 -6.24 4.40
N GLU A 154 -13.80 -6.87 5.05
CA GLU A 154 -12.53 -6.22 5.39
C GLU A 154 -11.71 -5.96 4.12
N ILE A 155 -11.61 -6.94 3.21
CA ILE A 155 -10.91 -6.73 1.93
C ILE A 155 -11.63 -5.72 1.03
N CYS A 156 -12.97 -5.67 1.06
CA CYS A 156 -13.75 -4.65 0.38
C CYS A 156 -13.48 -3.25 0.96
N GLN A 157 -13.35 -3.13 2.28
CA GLN A 157 -12.99 -1.87 2.95
C GLN A 157 -11.59 -1.39 2.56
N LEU A 158 -10.61 -2.30 2.52
CA LEU A 158 -9.25 -1.99 2.03
C LEU A 158 -9.27 -1.56 0.56
N ALA A 159 -10.03 -2.25 -0.30
CA ALA A 159 -10.17 -1.88 -1.70
C ALA A 159 -10.79 -0.48 -1.86
N ARG A 160 -11.77 -0.14 -1.02
CA ARG A 160 -12.35 1.21 -0.96
C ARG A 160 -11.32 2.27 -0.56
N TYR A 161 -10.49 2.02 0.45
CA TYR A 161 -9.40 2.93 0.83
C TYR A 161 -8.40 3.14 -0.30
N ALA A 162 -7.99 2.06 -0.98
CA ALA A 162 -7.15 2.15 -2.18
C ALA A 162 -7.81 3.00 -3.27
N GLY A 163 -9.10 2.82 -3.52
CA GLY A 163 -9.86 3.61 -4.49
C GLY A 163 -9.92 5.10 -4.15
N GLN A 164 -10.09 5.44 -2.87
CA GLN A 164 -10.14 6.83 -2.36
C GLN A 164 -8.79 7.55 -2.39
N SER A 165 -7.70 6.82 -2.59
CA SER A 165 -6.37 7.37 -2.77
C SER A 165 -6.27 8.15 -4.07
N GLU A 166 -5.79 9.38 -4.01
CA GLU A 166 -5.45 10.15 -5.21
C GLU A 166 -4.15 9.69 -5.85
N SER A 167 -3.28 9.05 -5.06
CA SER A 167 -2.00 8.50 -5.49
C SER A 167 -2.18 7.21 -6.29
N CYS A 168 -3.23 6.43 -5.97
CA CYS A 168 -3.46 5.13 -6.59
C CYS A 168 -3.88 5.30 -8.05
N ASP A 169 -3.02 4.85 -8.95
CA ASP A 169 -3.17 4.94 -10.39
C ASP A 169 -3.06 3.58 -11.08
N SER A 170 -2.92 2.47 -10.33
CA SER A 170 -3.08 1.10 -10.83
C SER A 170 -3.56 0.17 -9.72
N PHE A 171 -4.50 -0.71 -10.06
CA PHE A 171 -5.06 -1.71 -9.15
C PHE A 171 -5.06 -3.09 -9.80
N GLY A 172 -4.57 -4.10 -9.07
CA GLY A 172 -4.59 -5.49 -9.49
C GLY A 172 -5.33 -6.35 -8.48
N LEU A 173 -6.14 -7.28 -8.97
CA LEU A 173 -6.79 -8.33 -8.20
C LEU A 173 -6.37 -9.70 -8.77
N TYR A 174 -5.76 -10.53 -7.94
CA TYR A 174 -5.10 -11.77 -8.29
C TYR A 174 -5.60 -12.94 -7.44
N GLY A 175 -5.14 -14.15 -7.77
CA GLY A 175 -5.38 -15.34 -6.98
C GLY A 175 -6.78 -15.94 -7.13
N CYS A 176 -7.54 -15.56 -8.15
CA CYS A 176 -8.88 -16.13 -8.41
C CYS A 176 -8.80 -17.31 -9.37
N ASN A 177 -8.85 -18.53 -8.83
CA ASN A 177 -8.87 -19.76 -9.60
C ASN A 177 -10.27 -20.40 -9.61
N LEU A 178 -10.99 -20.18 -10.71
CA LEU A 178 -12.38 -20.62 -10.90
C LEU A 178 -12.57 -22.15 -10.76
N ALA A 179 -11.51 -22.95 -10.92
CA ALA A 179 -11.61 -24.40 -10.73
C ALA A 179 -11.90 -24.80 -9.27
N TYR A 180 -11.57 -23.93 -8.31
CA TYR A 180 -11.84 -24.11 -6.88
C TYR A 180 -13.04 -23.31 -6.38
N ASP A 181 -13.71 -22.54 -7.25
CA ASP A 181 -14.82 -21.69 -6.82
C ASP A 181 -16.08 -22.52 -6.55
N ASN A 182 -16.68 -22.31 -5.39
CA ASN A 182 -17.91 -22.97 -4.99
C ASN A 182 -19.05 -21.96 -5.09
N ARG A 183 -19.99 -22.19 -6.02
CA ARG A 183 -21.16 -21.31 -6.27
C ARG A 183 -20.77 -19.86 -6.59
N ASP A 184 -19.66 -19.67 -7.29
CA ASP A 184 -19.12 -18.38 -7.70
C ASP A 184 -18.89 -17.43 -6.51
N GLN A 185 -18.57 -17.98 -5.33
CA GLN A 185 -18.49 -17.20 -4.10
C GLN A 185 -17.30 -16.23 -4.15
N SER A 186 -16.12 -16.72 -4.50
CA SER A 186 -14.94 -15.86 -4.69
C SER A 186 -15.12 -14.92 -5.86
N THR A 187 -15.75 -15.38 -6.95
CA THR A 187 -16.03 -14.54 -8.12
C THR A 187 -16.95 -13.36 -7.75
N LYS A 188 -17.99 -13.60 -6.94
CA LYS A 188 -18.87 -12.54 -6.42
C LYS A 188 -18.13 -11.60 -5.49
N LEU A 189 -17.26 -12.12 -4.62
CA LEU A 189 -16.43 -11.28 -3.75
C LEU A 189 -15.45 -10.43 -4.57
N ALA A 190 -14.79 -10.99 -5.57
CA ALA A 190 -13.90 -10.27 -6.49
C ALA A 190 -14.63 -9.12 -7.19
N ALA A 191 -15.86 -9.35 -7.64
CA ALA A 191 -16.70 -8.30 -8.20
C ALA A 191 -17.04 -7.19 -7.18
N GLN A 192 -17.29 -7.55 -5.92
CA GLN A 192 -17.52 -6.58 -4.84
C GLN A 192 -16.25 -5.77 -4.53
N ILE A 193 -15.09 -6.42 -4.45
CA ILE A 193 -13.78 -5.75 -4.25
C ILE A 193 -13.57 -4.68 -5.33
N ILE A 194 -13.76 -5.04 -6.60
CA ILE A 194 -13.64 -4.09 -7.72
C ILE A 194 -14.69 -2.99 -7.61
N TRP A 195 -15.93 -3.32 -7.26
CA TRP A 195 -17.00 -2.35 -7.08
C TRP A 195 -16.67 -1.33 -5.99
N TYR A 196 -16.18 -1.77 -4.82
CA TYR A 196 -15.79 -0.90 -3.71
C TYR A 196 -14.54 -0.09 -4.01
N PHE A 197 -13.59 -0.64 -4.77
CA PHE A 197 -12.48 0.13 -5.33
C PHE A 197 -13.00 1.27 -6.21
N LEU A 198 -13.91 0.98 -7.15
CA LEU A 198 -14.51 1.99 -8.02
C LEU A 198 -15.36 3.01 -7.25
N ASP A 199 -16.12 2.59 -6.23
CA ASP A 199 -16.80 3.50 -5.30
C ASP A 199 -15.80 4.45 -4.64
N GLY A 200 -14.66 3.93 -4.18
CA GLY A 200 -13.56 4.75 -3.66
C GLY A 200 -13.05 5.75 -4.69
N VAL A 201 -12.83 5.32 -5.93
CA VAL A 201 -12.37 6.18 -7.05
C VAL A 201 -13.35 7.32 -7.31
N CYS A 202 -14.66 7.03 -7.33
CA CYS A 202 -15.71 8.03 -7.50
C CYS A 202 -15.77 9.04 -6.34
N ASN A 203 -15.27 8.67 -5.16
CA ASN A 203 -15.30 9.47 -3.94
C ASN A 203 -13.95 10.12 -3.58
N ARG A 204 -12.99 10.21 -4.52
CA ARG A 204 -11.70 10.91 -4.31
C ARG A 204 -11.90 12.39 -3.99
N GLN A 205 -11.39 12.83 -2.83
CA GLN A 205 -11.76 14.11 -2.25
C GLN A 205 -11.04 15.34 -2.80
N LYS A 206 -9.88 15.24 -3.44
CA LYS A 206 -9.19 16.45 -3.93
C LYS A 206 -8.31 17.09 -2.87
N ASP A 207 -7.89 16.37 -1.83
CA ASP A 207 -7.62 16.96 -0.51
C ASP A 207 -6.16 16.87 -0.04
N PHE A 208 -5.23 16.43 -0.89
CA PHE A 208 -3.82 16.47 -0.55
C PHE A 208 -3.39 17.91 -0.19
N PRO A 209 -2.72 18.16 0.96
CA PRO A 209 -2.29 19.49 1.37
C PRO A 209 -1.49 20.21 0.30
N GLN A 210 -2.05 21.29 -0.25
CA GLN A 210 -1.37 22.21 -1.15
C GLN A 210 -0.94 23.47 -0.37
N GLU A 211 -0.10 24.32 -0.98
CA GLU A 211 0.42 25.55 -0.38
C GLU A 211 -0.68 26.52 0.12
N HIS A 212 -1.94 26.33 -0.33
CA HIS A 212 -3.10 27.10 0.12
C HIS A 212 -3.67 26.56 1.44
N HIS A 213 -3.30 27.22 2.53
CA HIS A 213 -3.63 26.85 3.92
C HIS A 213 -5.13 26.92 4.30
N GLU A 214 -6.00 27.45 3.46
CA GLU A 214 -7.40 27.75 3.84
C GLU A 214 -8.25 26.50 4.12
N ASN A 215 -7.87 25.32 3.60
CA ASN A 215 -8.62 24.08 3.77
C ASN A 215 -8.02 23.11 4.81
N TYR A 216 -6.98 23.54 5.54
CA TYR A 216 -6.22 22.67 6.43
C TYR A 216 -5.98 23.29 7.79
N LEU A 217 -6.01 22.44 8.82
CA LEU A 217 -5.56 22.79 10.16
C LEU A 217 -4.13 22.26 10.35
N LYS A 218 -3.21 23.15 10.71
CA LYS A 218 -1.83 22.78 11.07
C LYS A 218 -1.73 22.57 12.57
N TYR A 219 -1.18 21.43 12.98
CA TYR A 219 -0.85 21.11 14.37
C TYR A 219 0.66 20.91 14.48
N THR A 220 1.30 21.62 15.40
CA THR A 220 2.75 21.48 15.65
C THR A 220 2.94 20.87 17.03
N VAL A 221 3.58 19.70 17.07
CA VAL A 221 3.96 18.99 18.29
C VAL A 221 5.42 19.28 18.58
N GLN A 222 5.70 19.83 19.76
CA GLN A 222 7.05 20.08 20.26
C GLN A 222 7.38 19.04 21.32
N PHE A 223 8.46 18.30 21.12
CA PHE A 223 8.92 17.29 22.09
C PHE A 223 9.65 17.96 23.25
N LYS A 224 9.52 17.42 24.47
CA LYS A 224 10.10 17.98 25.71
C LYS A 224 11.59 18.29 25.65
N ASP A 225 12.35 17.48 24.93
CA ASP A 225 13.80 17.67 24.79
C ASP A 225 14.17 18.80 23.80
N ASN A 226 13.18 19.50 23.21
CA ASN A 226 13.33 20.63 22.27
C ASN A 226 14.24 20.37 21.06
N LYS A 227 14.54 19.10 20.74
CA LYS A 227 15.43 18.75 19.62
C LYS A 227 14.70 18.68 18.29
N TYR A 228 13.40 18.37 18.30
CA TYR A 228 12.62 18.16 17.09
C TYR A 228 11.18 18.68 17.26
N GLU A 229 10.60 19.17 16.17
CA GLU A 229 9.19 19.50 16.03
C GLU A 229 8.58 18.62 14.93
N MET A 230 7.33 18.21 15.13
CA MET A 230 6.56 17.49 14.10
C MET A 230 5.34 18.31 13.72
N ASN A 231 5.16 18.50 12.41
CA ASN A 231 4.03 19.22 11.86
C ASN A 231 3.04 18.23 11.25
N PHE A 232 1.78 18.34 11.66
CA PHE A 232 0.65 17.58 11.17
C PHE A 232 -0.34 18.51 10.47
N TRP A 233 -1.01 18.00 9.45
CA TRP A 233 -2.00 18.69 8.66
C TRP A 233 -3.28 17.86 8.63
N LYS A 234 -4.39 18.46 9.04
CA LYS A 234 -5.72 17.85 8.98
C LYS A 234 -6.54 18.55 7.89
N SER A 235 -7.09 17.79 6.95
CA SER A 235 -8.06 18.31 5.98
C SER A 235 -9.38 18.62 6.68
N MET A 236 -9.88 19.85 6.51
CA MET A 236 -11.22 20.22 7.00
C MET A 236 -12.36 19.62 6.17
N LYS A 237 -12.05 19.06 4.99
CA LYS A 237 -13.02 18.48 4.07
C LYS A 237 -13.29 17.00 4.37
N SER A 238 -12.26 16.25 4.73
CA SER A 238 -12.29 14.79 4.80
C SER A 238 -11.85 14.23 6.16
N ASP A 239 -11.42 15.10 7.07
CA ASP A 239 -10.80 14.72 8.35
C ASP A 239 -9.53 13.85 8.23
N ARG A 240 -8.98 13.68 7.02
CA ARG A 240 -7.73 12.94 6.78
C ARG A 240 -6.51 13.72 7.25
N TRP A 241 -5.47 12.99 7.65
CA TRP A 241 -4.25 13.55 8.21
C TRP A 241 -3.02 13.30 7.34
N TRP A 242 -2.07 14.23 7.43
CA TRP A 242 -0.73 14.13 6.88
C TRP A 242 0.29 14.65 7.89
N MET A 243 1.54 14.24 7.75
CA MET A 243 2.66 14.75 8.55
C MET A 243 3.86 15.10 7.67
N GLU A 244 4.61 16.10 8.12
CA GLU A 244 5.85 16.54 7.46
C GLU A 244 7.05 15.69 7.91
N VAL A 245 7.79 15.19 6.95
CA VAL A 245 9.09 14.52 7.15
C VAL A 245 10.19 15.40 6.56
N PRO A 246 11.16 15.88 7.36
CA PRO A 246 12.26 16.69 6.87
C PRO A 246 13.15 15.92 5.89
N MET A 247 13.50 16.54 4.76
CA MET A 247 14.48 15.97 3.81
C MET A 247 15.87 16.54 4.09
N THR A 248 16.85 15.68 4.35
CA THR A 248 18.26 16.03 4.61
C THR A 248 18.99 16.53 3.36
N ASN A 249 18.63 16.06 2.16
CA ASN A 249 19.39 16.24 0.92
C ASN A 249 19.01 17.48 0.06
N SER A 250 18.49 18.56 0.65
CA SER A 250 18.14 19.76 -0.13
C SER A 250 19.39 20.58 -0.50
N LYS A 251 19.92 20.40 -1.72
CA LYS A 251 20.99 21.23 -2.32
C LYS A 251 20.66 22.73 -2.49
N ARG A 252 19.49 23.20 -2.05
CA ARG A 252 19.03 24.61 -2.08
C ARG A 252 18.60 25.03 -0.68
N ASN A 253 18.91 26.27 -0.28
CA ASN A 253 18.64 26.94 1.01
C ASN A 253 17.16 27.01 1.50
N ARG A 254 16.30 26.05 1.14
CA ARG A 254 14.95 25.88 1.70
C ARG A 254 14.85 24.51 2.35
N LYS A 255 14.39 24.48 3.61
CA LYS A 255 13.94 23.25 4.28
C LYS A 255 12.87 22.62 3.39
N LYS A 256 13.17 21.49 2.76
CA LYS A 256 12.18 20.70 2.01
C LYS A 256 11.62 19.66 2.96
N PHE A 257 10.30 19.53 2.93
CA PHE A 257 9.59 18.49 3.67
C PHE A 257 8.90 17.60 2.64
N HIS A 258 8.86 16.31 2.94
CA HIS A 258 8.00 15.36 2.25
C HIS A 258 6.74 15.17 3.10
N MET A 259 5.57 15.27 2.47
CA MET A 259 4.29 15.11 3.15
C MET A 259 3.84 13.67 2.99
N ILE A 260 3.59 12.97 4.10
CA ILE A 260 3.11 11.59 4.07
C ILE A 260 1.73 11.48 4.74
N PRO A 261 0.83 10.64 4.20
CA PRO A 261 -0.40 10.26 4.90
C PRO A 261 -0.12 9.76 6.32
N CYS A 262 -0.91 10.21 7.28
CA CYS A 262 -0.90 9.67 8.64
C CYS A 262 -2.32 9.51 9.20
N SER A 263 -2.43 8.84 10.34
CA SER A 263 -3.67 8.71 11.10
C SER A 263 -3.74 9.75 12.23
N TYR A 264 -4.93 9.89 12.82
CA TYR A 264 -5.06 10.67 14.05
C TYR A 264 -4.29 10.04 15.22
N ASN A 265 -4.18 8.71 15.24
CA ASN A 265 -3.40 8.01 16.25
C ASN A 265 -1.91 8.37 16.18
N ASP A 266 -1.34 8.55 14.98
CA ASP A 266 0.04 9.05 14.82
C ASP A 266 0.24 10.42 15.50
N TYR A 267 -0.75 11.32 15.38
CA TYR A 267 -0.73 12.60 16.07
C TYR A 267 -0.81 12.44 17.59
N GLN A 268 -1.66 11.53 18.09
CA GLN A 268 -1.79 11.26 19.53
C GLN A 268 -0.52 10.65 20.14
N LEU A 269 0.17 9.77 19.42
CA LEU A 269 1.47 9.23 19.80
C LEU A 269 2.50 10.35 19.93
N ALA A 270 2.60 11.23 18.93
CA ALA A 270 3.49 12.38 18.98
C ALA A 270 3.20 13.29 20.19
N CYS A 271 1.91 13.57 20.48
CA CYS A 271 1.52 14.31 21.68
C CYS A 271 1.90 13.61 22.99
N SER A 272 2.13 12.30 22.96
CA SER A 272 2.56 11.48 24.09
C SER A 272 4.09 11.32 24.17
N GLU A 273 4.85 12.13 23.41
CA GLU A 273 6.32 12.08 23.29
C GLU A 273 6.84 10.82 22.56
N GLU A 274 5.98 10.11 21.83
CA GLU A 274 6.35 8.94 21.04
C GLU A 274 6.39 9.30 19.55
N VAL A 275 7.52 9.04 18.88
CA VAL A 275 7.65 9.29 17.44
C VAL A 275 6.93 8.18 16.67
N PRO A 276 5.96 8.50 15.78
CA PRO A 276 5.25 7.50 14.99
C PRO A 276 6.20 6.68 14.10
N GLU A 277 5.98 5.37 14.05
CA GLU A 277 6.79 4.43 13.26
C GLU A 277 6.85 4.82 11.77
N ARG A 278 5.70 5.21 11.20
CA ARG A 278 5.59 5.65 9.80
C ARG A 278 6.47 6.87 9.51
N TRP A 279 6.64 7.77 10.48
CA TRP A 279 7.53 8.92 10.35
C TRP A 279 8.99 8.49 10.35
N MET A 280 9.38 7.61 11.27
CA MET A 280 10.75 7.10 11.37
C MET A 280 11.18 6.38 10.08
N LYS A 281 10.32 5.50 9.54
CA LYS A 281 10.59 4.78 8.29
C LYS A 281 10.68 5.71 7.09
N ALA A 282 9.77 6.68 6.99
CA ALA A 282 9.84 7.68 5.93
C ALA A 282 11.12 8.52 6.03
N GLN A 283 11.54 8.91 7.23
CA GLN A 283 12.79 9.63 7.43
C GLN A 283 14.00 8.80 6.99
N ALA A 284 14.06 7.52 7.38
CA ALA A 284 15.16 6.63 7.01
C ALA A 284 15.30 6.45 5.48
N LYS A 285 14.17 6.41 4.76
CA LYS A 285 14.14 6.34 3.28
C LYS A 285 14.53 7.66 2.59
N LEU A 286 14.31 8.79 3.24
CA LEU A 286 14.57 10.13 2.70
C LEU A 286 15.94 10.72 3.10
N ALA A 287 16.61 10.08 4.07
CA ALA A 287 17.90 10.49 4.62
C ALA A 287 19.03 10.37 3.59
#